data_AF-G3AXZ4-F1
#
_entry.id   AF-G3AXZ4-F1
#
_cell.length_a   1.000
_cell.length_b   1.000
_cell.length_c   1.000
_cell.angle_alpha   90.00
_cell.angle_beta   90.00
_cell.angle_gamma   90.00
#
_symmetry.space_group_name_H-M   'P 1'
#
loop_
_entity.id
_entity.type
_entity.pdbx_description
1 polymer ?
#
loop_
_entity_poly.entity_id
_entity_poly.type
_entity_poly.pdbx_seq_one_letter_code
_entity_poly.pdbx_strand_id
1 'polypeptide(L)'
;MGSVFLPHLHTGWHVDQAILSEDDRLVVVRFGRDYDRDCMIIDELLYGVAEKVKNFAVIYLCDIEEVPDFNEMYELYDPCTVMFFYRNKHMLCDFGTGNNNKMNFLIKDKQELIDILEVIYRGASKGKGLVVSPKDYSSQRKP
;
A
#
# COMPACT_ATOMS: atom_id res chain seq x y z
N MET A 1 0.45 10.57 -14.24
CA MET A 1 -0.95 10.59 -14.74
C MET A 1 -1.80 9.41 -14.23
N GLY A 2 -1.24 8.46 -13.46
CA GLY A 2 -1.99 7.32 -12.91
C GLY A 2 -2.99 7.67 -11.79
N SER A 3 -2.75 8.75 -11.04
CA SER A 3 -3.60 9.14 -9.90
C SER A 3 -5.03 9.48 -10.28
N VAL A 4 -5.29 9.94 -11.51
CA VAL A 4 -6.63 10.33 -11.99
C VAL A 4 -7.58 9.13 -12.10
N PHE A 5 -7.05 7.92 -12.26
CA PHE A 5 -7.85 6.72 -12.53
C PHE A 5 -8.01 5.80 -11.33
N LEU A 6 -7.23 6.00 -10.27
CA LEU A 6 -7.34 5.25 -9.03
C LEU A 6 -8.30 5.98 -8.07
N PRO A 7 -9.14 5.27 -7.30
CA PRO A 7 -10.07 5.91 -6.38
C PRO A 7 -9.35 6.62 -5.23
N HIS A 8 -9.73 7.87 -4.97
CA HIS A 8 -9.22 8.68 -3.86
C HIS A 8 -10.16 8.61 -2.65
N LEU A 9 -9.58 8.54 -1.46
CA LEU A 9 -10.27 8.54 -0.18
C LEU A 9 -10.09 9.91 0.48
N HIS A 10 -11.15 10.70 0.48
CA HIS A 10 -11.11 12.12 0.88
C HIS A 10 -11.43 12.38 2.36
N THR A 11 -11.71 11.33 3.15
CA THR A 11 -11.98 11.49 4.59
C THR A 11 -11.51 10.27 5.37
N GLY A 12 -11.26 10.43 6.68
CA GLY A 12 -10.95 9.31 7.57
C GLY A 12 -12.01 8.21 7.53
N TRP A 13 -13.28 8.60 7.45
CA TRP A 13 -14.39 7.65 7.32
C TRP A 13 -14.31 6.82 6.03
N HIS A 14 -13.95 7.44 4.89
CA HIS A 14 -13.77 6.70 3.64
C HIS A 14 -12.63 5.68 3.74
N VAL A 15 -11.54 6.02 4.43
CA VAL A 15 -10.42 5.09 4.68
C VAL A 15 -10.86 3.92 5.56
N ASP A 16 -11.51 4.20 6.68
CA ASP A 16 -12.02 3.17 7.58
C ASP A 16 -13.01 2.25 6.86
N GLN A 17 -13.95 2.81 6.10
CA GLN A 17 -14.92 2.02 5.34
C GLN A 17 -14.25 1.15 4.29
N ALA A 18 -13.29 1.69 3.52
CA ALA A 18 -12.57 0.91 2.51
C ALA A 18 -11.82 -0.28 3.11
N ILE A 19 -11.28 -0.13 4.32
CA ILE A 19 -10.59 -1.19 5.05
C ILE A 19 -11.58 -2.21 5.64
N LEU A 20 -12.73 -1.75 6.14
CA LEU A 20 -13.75 -2.57 6.80
C LEU A 20 -14.62 -3.36 5.82
N SER A 21 -14.90 -2.82 4.63
CA SER A 21 -15.87 -3.39 3.69
C SER A 21 -15.34 -4.55 2.86
N GLU A 22 -14.02 -4.78 2.88
CA GLU A 22 -13.37 -5.78 2.03
C GLU A 22 -13.07 -7.07 2.81
N ASP A 23 -13.88 -8.10 2.55
CA ASP A 23 -13.77 -9.40 3.21
C ASP A 23 -12.78 -10.36 2.52
N ASP A 24 -12.64 -10.28 1.20
CA ASP A 24 -11.93 -11.29 0.40
C ASP A 24 -10.75 -10.74 -0.40
N ARG A 25 -10.53 -9.42 -0.37
CA ARG A 25 -9.43 -8.78 -1.09
C ARG A 25 -8.48 -8.05 -0.15
N LEU A 26 -7.22 -7.98 -0.55
CA LEU A 26 -6.22 -7.13 0.08
C LEU A 26 -6.53 -5.67 -0.24
N VAL A 27 -6.72 -4.85 0.78
CA VAL A 27 -6.85 -3.40 0.64
C VAL A 27 -5.45 -2.79 0.64
N VAL A 28 -5.11 -2.11 -0.45
CA VAL A 28 -3.83 -1.42 -0.64
C VAL A 28 -4.11 0.07 -0.61
N VAL A 29 -3.51 0.80 0.32
CA VAL A 29 -3.68 2.25 0.43
C VAL A 29 -2.33 2.92 0.26
N ARG A 30 -2.21 3.79 -0.75
CA ARG A 30 -1.09 4.72 -0.87
C ARG A 30 -1.41 5.98 -0.08
N PHE A 31 -0.62 6.27 0.95
CA PHE A 31 -0.65 7.52 1.67
C PHE A 31 0.50 8.42 1.20
N GLY A 32 0.18 9.64 0.78
CA GLY A 32 1.16 10.65 0.38
C GLY A 32 0.50 11.75 -0.44
N ARG A 33 1.22 12.82 -0.77
CA ARG A 33 0.65 13.92 -1.57
C ARG A 33 0.69 13.61 -3.05
N ASP A 34 -0.36 13.93 -3.77
CA ASP A 34 -0.45 13.68 -5.22
C ASP A 34 0.63 14.40 -6.03
N TYR A 35 1.12 15.54 -5.54
CA TYR A 35 2.16 16.32 -6.20
C TYR A 35 3.58 15.84 -5.86
N ASP A 36 3.75 14.92 -4.90
CA ASP A 36 5.07 14.39 -4.56
C ASP A 36 5.56 13.41 -5.64
N ARG A 37 6.83 13.55 -6.01
CA ARG A 37 7.45 12.76 -7.08
C ARG A 37 7.39 11.26 -6.80
N ASP A 38 7.65 10.85 -5.56
CA ASP A 38 7.62 9.44 -5.16
C ASP A 38 6.19 8.87 -5.29
N CYS A 39 5.16 9.64 -4.89
CA CYS A 39 3.76 9.28 -5.08
C CYS A 39 3.42 9.11 -6.55
N MET A 40 3.81 10.05 -7.42
CA MET A 40 3.51 9.96 -8.85
C MET A 40 4.08 8.68 -9.50
N ILE A 41 5.29 8.27 -9.08
CA ILE A 41 5.94 7.04 -9.58
C ILE A 41 5.18 5.81 -9.09
N ILE A 42 4.84 5.77 -7.80
CA ILE A 42 4.09 4.64 -7.21
C ILE A 42 2.69 4.55 -7.79
N ASP A 43 2.00 5.67 -8.02
CA ASP A 43 0.66 5.71 -8.61
C ASP A 43 0.64 5.17 -10.04
N GLU A 44 1.67 5.46 -10.85
CA GLU A 44 1.81 4.89 -12.19
C GLU A 44 2.00 3.37 -12.14
N LEU A 45 2.77 2.90 -11.16
CA LEU A 45 3.00 1.47 -10.95
C LEU A 45 1.71 0.76 -10.49
N LEU A 46 1.03 1.32 -9.47
CA LEU A 46 -0.23 0.85 -8.93
C LEU A 46 -1.32 0.80 -10.01
N TYR A 47 -1.47 1.87 -10.78
CA TYR A 47 -2.40 1.91 -11.90
C TYR A 47 -2.08 0.83 -12.95
N GLY A 48 -0.79 0.65 -13.25
CA GLY A 48 -0.32 -0.37 -14.20
C GLY A 48 -0.57 -1.82 -13.77
N VAL A 49 -0.84 -2.08 -12.49
CA VAL A 49 -1.14 -3.43 -11.96
C VAL A 49 -2.59 -3.60 -11.49
N ALA A 50 -3.34 -2.51 -11.29
CA ALA A 50 -4.69 -2.51 -10.72
C ALA A 50 -5.61 -3.54 -11.38
N GLU A 51 -5.67 -3.54 -12.72
CA GLU A 51 -6.51 -4.47 -13.48
C GLU A 51 -6.07 -5.94 -13.33
N LYS A 52 -4.77 -6.19 -13.15
CA LYS A 52 -4.21 -7.54 -13.00
C LYS A 52 -4.48 -8.13 -11.62
N VAL A 53 -4.56 -7.29 -10.59
CA VAL A 53 -4.72 -7.72 -9.19
C VAL A 53 -6.15 -7.61 -8.68
N LYS A 54 -7.08 -7.03 -9.46
CA LYS A 54 -8.47 -6.72 -9.06
C LYS A 54 -9.26 -7.88 -8.41
N ASN A 55 -8.91 -9.12 -8.73
CA ASN A 55 -9.56 -10.32 -8.22
C ASN A 55 -9.18 -10.62 -6.76
N PHE A 56 -8.04 -10.11 -6.27
CA PHE A 56 -7.54 -10.41 -4.92
C PHE A 56 -7.03 -9.18 -4.18
N ALA A 57 -6.93 -8.02 -4.83
CA ALA A 57 -6.54 -6.75 -4.21
C ALA A 57 -7.36 -5.59 -4.78
N VAL A 58 -7.55 -4.56 -3.96
CA VAL A 58 -8.14 -3.27 -4.32
C VAL A 58 -7.17 -2.16 -3.91
N ILE A 59 -7.06 -1.13 -4.75
CA ILE A 59 -6.07 -0.06 -4.58
C ILE A 59 -6.81 1.26 -4.39
N TYR A 60 -6.39 2.01 -3.37
CA TYR A 60 -6.87 3.35 -3.05
C TYR A 60 -5.71 4.32 -2.86
N LEU A 61 -5.99 5.59 -3.11
CA LEU A 61 -5.08 6.71 -2.86
C LEU A 61 -5.64 7.56 -1.72
N CYS A 62 -4.78 8.06 -0.84
CA CYS A 62 -5.13 8.94 0.27
C CYS A 62 -4.09 10.05 0.36
N ASP A 63 -4.55 11.30 0.23
CA ASP A 63 -3.71 12.46 0.47
C ASP A 63 -3.62 12.73 1.98
N ILE A 64 -2.39 12.82 2.50
CA ILE A 64 -2.13 12.97 3.95
C ILE A 64 -2.33 14.39 4.46
N GLU A 65 -2.46 15.38 3.57
CA GLU A 65 -2.84 16.75 3.94
C GLU A 65 -4.37 16.91 3.96
N GLU A 66 -5.07 16.21 3.06
CA GLU A 66 -6.54 16.17 3.05
C GLU A 66 -7.09 15.32 4.22
N VAL A 67 -6.46 14.17 4.49
CA VAL A 67 -6.88 13.22 5.53
C VAL A 67 -5.74 12.99 6.54
N PRO A 68 -5.55 13.90 7.51
CA PRO A 68 -4.43 13.84 8.44
C PRO A 68 -4.65 12.86 9.62
N ASP A 69 -5.85 12.31 9.78
CA ASP A 69 -6.26 11.49 10.95
C ASP A 69 -5.34 10.30 11.22
N PHE A 70 -4.67 9.77 10.20
CA PHE A 70 -3.80 8.60 10.30
C PHE A 70 -2.31 8.92 10.42
N ASN A 71 -1.92 10.20 10.32
CA ASN A 71 -0.50 10.58 10.21
C ASN A 71 0.30 10.20 11.46
N GLU A 72 -0.26 10.45 12.65
CA GLU A 72 0.38 10.07 13.92
C GLU A 72 0.28 8.55 14.14
N MET A 73 -0.91 7.98 13.94
CA MET A 73 -1.20 6.56 14.19
C MET A 73 -0.31 5.62 13.36
N TYR A 74 -0.10 5.96 12.09
CA TYR A 74 0.73 5.18 11.18
C TYR A 74 2.11 5.79 10.97
N GLU A 75 2.51 6.84 11.69
CA GLU A 75 3.82 7.48 11.54
C GLU A 75 4.13 7.87 10.07
N LEU A 76 3.21 8.55 9.40
CA LEU A 76 3.28 8.90 7.98
C LEU A 76 4.18 10.12 7.74
N TYR A 77 5.48 9.95 7.97
CA TYR A 77 6.49 11.01 7.79
C TYR A 77 7.17 10.99 6.42
N ASP A 78 7.18 9.84 5.75
CA ASP A 78 7.74 9.68 4.42
C ASP A 78 6.83 10.33 3.35
N PRO A 79 7.40 10.87 2.25
CA PRO A 79 6.61 11.48 1.18
C PRO A 79 5.55 10.56 0.55
N CYS A 80 5.87 9.27 0.46
CA CYS A 80 4.99 8.24 -0.08
C CYS A 80 5.14 6.96 0.72
N THR A 81 4.02 6.39 1.16
CA THR A 81 3.96 5.10 1.83
C THR A 81 2.82 4.28 1.26
N VAL A 82 3.02 2.96 1.18
CA VAL A 82 1.96 2.01 0.83
C VAL A 82 1.74 1.06 2.00
N MET A 83 0.49 0.95 2.41
CA MET A 83 0.06 0.07 3.50
C MET A 83 -0.93 -0.97 2.99
N PHE A 84 -0.99 -2.10 3.70
CA PHE A 84 -1.76 -3.26 3.30
C PHE A 84 -2.70 -3.66 4.44
N PHE A 85 -3.96 -3.92 4.12
CA PHE A 85 -4.96 -4.35 5.09
C PHE A 85 -5.75 -5.53 4.55
N TYR A 86 -6.14 -6.45 5.43
CA TYR A 86 -6.96 -7.59 5.08
C TYR A 86 -7.92 -7.89 6.23
N ARG A 87 -9.24 -7.85 5.98
CA ARG A 87 -10.28 -8.07 7.01
C ARG A 87 -10.07 -7.21 8.26
N ASN A 88 -9.95 -5.90 8.08
CA ASN A 88 -9.69 -4.93 9.15
C ASN A 88 -8.40 -5.17 9.96
N LYS A 89 -7.43 -5.90 9.40
CA LYS A 89 -6.11 -6.09 10.02
C LYS A 89 -5.05 -5.45 9.16
N HIS A 90 -4.21 -4.63 9.78
CA HIS A 90 -2.99 -4.15 9.18
C HIS A 90 -2.02 -5.31 8.96
N MET A 91 -1.57 -5.47 7.72
CA MET A 91 -0.71 -6.56 7.27
C MET A 91 0.74 -6.10 7.23
N LEU A 92 1.60 -6.81 7.95
CA LEU A 92 3.03 -6.56 7.96
C LEU A 92 3.73 -7.35 6.85
N CYS A 93 4.75 -6.75 6.25
CA CYS A 93 5.59 -7.41 5.27
C CYS A 93 7.06 -7.09 5.54
N ASP A 94 7.86 -8.12 5.76
CA ASP A 94 9.31 -7.98 5.89
C ASP A 94 9.92 -7.80 4.50
N PHE A 95 10.35 -6.58 4.22
CA PHE A 95 11.06 -6.20 3.00
C PHE A 95 12.59 -6.20 3.17
N GLY A 96 13.12 -6.51 4.35
CA GLY A 96 14.54 -6.38 4.68
C GLY A 96 15.02 -4.93 4.92
N THR A 97 14.12 -3.94 4.91
CA THR A 97 14.43 -2.53 5.18
C THR A 97 14.52 -2.19 6.68
N GLY A 98 13.99 -3.07 7.53
CA GLY A 98 13.80 -2.85 8.97
C GLY A 98 12.45 -2.23 9.34
N ASN A 99 11.65 -1.79 8.37
CA ASN A 99 10.28 -1.33 8.57
C ASN A 99 9.29 -2.29 7.91
N ASN A 100 8.56 -3.05 8.74
CA ASN A 100 7.61 -4.05 8.26
C ASN A 100 6.17 -3.51 8.16
N ASN A 101 5.92 -2.30 8.65
CA ASN A 101 4.59 -1.71 8.75
C ASN A 101 4.11 -1.13 7.40
N LYS A 102 5.04 -0.64 6.59
CA LYS A 102 4.72 0.09 5.36
C LYS A 102 5.85 -0.04 4.34
N MET A 103 5.49 0.07 3.07
CA MET A 103 6.45 0.18 1.97
C MET A 103 6.70 1.67 1.70
N ASN A 104 7.85 2.20 2.10
CA ASN A 104 8.25 3.61 1.95
C ASN A 104 9.41 3.82 0.95
N PHE A 105 9.63 2.84 0.07
CA PHE A 105 10.66 2.85 -0.97
C PHE A 105 10.03 2.68 -2.36
N LEU A 106 10.80 3.00 -3.40
CA LEU A 106 10.34 2.91 -4.78
C LEU A 106 10.61 1.51 -5.35
N ILE A 107 9.58 0.94 -5.99
CA ILE A 107 9.69 -0.24 -6.83
C ILE A 107 9.58 0.21 -8.30
N LYS A 108 10.37 -0.39 -9.17
CA LYS A 108 10.37 -0.04 -10.61
C LYS A 108 9.66 -1.06 -11.48
N ASP A 109 9.59 -2.32 -11.03
CA ASP A 109 9.03 -3.41 -11.81
C ASP A 109 7.58 -3.73 -11.42
N LYS A 110 6.72 -3.91 -12.43
CA LYS A 110 5.31 -4.22 -12.24
C LYS A 110 5.09 -5.63 -11.73
N GLN A 111 5.90 -6.60 -12.19
CA GLN A 111 5.76 -7.98 -11.74
C GLN A 111 6.18 -8.11 -10.29
N GLU A 112 7.24 -7.44 -9.90
CA GLU A 112 7.71 -7.35 -8.51
C GLU A 112 6.64 -6.81 -7.55
N LEU A 113 5.90 -5.76 -7.93
CA LEU A 113 4.77 -5.29 -7.13
C LEU A 113 3.64 -6.34 -7.05
N ILE A 114 3.31 -7.00 -8.15
CA ILE A 114 2.29 -8.06 -8.17
C ILE A 114 2.67 -9.21 -7.23
N ASP A 115 3.93 -9.64 -7.29
CA ASP A 115 4.44 -10.75 -6.46
C ASP A 115 4.37 -10.40 -4.96
N ILE A 116 4.69 -9.15 -4.58
CA ILE A 116 4.52 -8.66 -3.21
C ILE A 116 3.04 -8.73 -2.78
N LEU A 117 2.14 -8.17 -3.59
CA LEU A 117 0.71 -8.16 -3.28
C LEU A 117 0.15 -9.58 -3.15
N GLU A 118 0.57 -10.50 -4.02
CA GLU A 118 0.17 -11.90 -3.96
C GLU A 118 0.67 -12.59 -2.69
N VAL A 119 1.92 -12.36 -2.30
CA VAL A 119 2.50 -12.95 -1.07
C VAL A 119 1.77 -12.46 0.18
N ILE A 120 1.49 -11.16 0.26
CA ILE A 120 0.73 -10.58 1.37
C ILE A 120 -0.68 -11.17 1.40
N TYR A 121 -1.39 -11.18 0.27
CA TYR A 121 -2.74 -11.74 0.17
C TYR A 121 -2.78 -13.22 0.58
N ARG A 122 -1.86 -14.06 0.09
CA ARG A 122 -1.79 -15.49 0.42
C ARG A 122 -1.46 -15.72 1.89
N GLY A 123 -0.61 -14.89 2.49
CA GLY A 123 -0.29 -14.95 3.91
C GLY A 123 -1.47 -14.53 4.78
N ALA A 124 -2.10 -13.42 4.43
CA ALA A 124 -3.28 -12.88 5.12
C ALA A 124 -4.45 -13.86 5.10
N SER A 125 -4.73 -14.45 3.93
CA SER A 125 -5.77 -15.48 3.73
C SER A 125 -5.53 -16.74 4.57
N LYS A 126 -4.27 -17.00 4.98
CA LYS A 126 -3.89 -18.10 5.87
C LYS A 126 -3.82 -17.69 7.36
N GLY A 127 -4.25 -16.48 7.69
CA GLY A 127 -4.27 -15.95 9.06
C GLY A 127 -2.92 -15.47 9.58
N LYS A 128 -1.90 -15.29 8.72
CA LYS A 128 -0.63 -14.69 9.13
C LYS A 128 -0.80 -13.17 9.28
N GLY A 129 -0.17 -12.57 10.29
CA GLY A 129 -0.08 -11.10 10.44
C GLY A 129 1.20 -10.50 9.85
N LEU A 130 2.21 -11.33 9.59
CA LEU A 130 3.48 -10.95 8.98
C LEU A 130 3.83 -11.94 7.87
N VAL A 131 4.24 -11.42 6.72
CA VAL A 131 4.81 -12.19 5.62
C VAL A 131 6.21 -11.71 5.30
N VAL A 132 6.97 -12.51 4.56
CA VAL A 132 8.29 -12.12 4.06
C VAL A 132 8.16 -11.86 2.57
N SER A 133 8.63 -10.70 2.11
CA SER A 133 8.68 -10.34 0.71
C SER A 133 9.46 -11.39 -0.10
N PRO A 134 9.07 -11.67 -1.36
CA PRO A 134 9.82 -12.60 -2.22
C PRO A 134 11.23 -12.09 -2.57
N LYS A 135 11.50 -10.80 -2.35
CA LYS A 135 12.80 -10.16 -2.58
C LYS A 135 13.22 -9.29 -1.39
N ASP A 136 14.54 -9.17 -1.22
CA ASP A 136 15.16 -8.29 -0.25
C ASP A 136 15.37 -6.88 -0.82
N TYR A 137 14.88 -5.87 -0.09
CA TYR A 137 15.02 -4.45 -0.38
C TYR A 137 15.90 -3.71 0.63
N SER A 138 16.74 -4.43 1.38
CA SER A 138 17.72 -3.85 2.30
C SER A 138 18.57 -2.73 1.66
N SER A 139 18.93 -2.86 0.38
CA SER A 139 19.65 -1.83 -0.39
C SER A 139 18.84 -0.57 -0.73
N GLN A 140 17.51 -0.60 -0.61
CA GLN A 140 16.60 0.52 -0.84
C GLN A 140 16.26 1.28 0.45
N ARG A 141 16.86 0.88 1.58
CA ARG A 141 16.67 1.55 2.87
C ARG A 141 17.06 3.03 2.74
N LYS A 142 16.09 3.92 2.97
CA LYS A 142 16.38 5.35 3.18
C LYS A 142 17.15 5.47 4.52
N PRO A 143 18.26 6.23 4.56
CA PRO A 143 19.06 6.39 5.77
C PRO A 143 18.27 6.96 6.95
#